data_AF-L0JX56-F1
#
_entry.id   AF-L0JX56-F1
#
_cell.length_a   1.000
_cell.length_b   1.000
_cell.length_c   1.000
_cell.angle_alpha   90.00
_cell.angle_beta   90.00
_cell.angle_gamma   90.00
#
_symmetry.space_group_name_H-M   'P 1'
#
loop_
_entity.id
_entity.type
_entity.pdbx_description
1 polymer ?
#
loop_
_entity_poly.entity_id
_entity_poly.type
_entity_poly.pdbx_seq_one_letter_code
_entity_poly.pdbx_strand_id
1 'polypeptide(L)' 'MAHTPELPEKYVCVDCQTVHAGTVVERTDVSRRYEAPNACGCCGGVEFVVEVDWPHVDR' A
#
# COMPACT_ATOMS: atom_id res chain seq x y z
N MET A 1 19.01 -10.57 -18.65
CA MET A 1 18.93 -10.40 -17.19
C MET A 1 17.83 -9.37 -16.92
N ALA A 2 16.68 -9.80 -16.40
CA ALA A 2 15.59 -8.88 -16.07
C ALA A 2 15.83 -8.38 -14.65
N HIS A 3 16.16 -7.10 -14.49
CA HIS A 3 16.05 -6.46 -13.19
C HIS A 3 14.57 -6.52 -12.81
N THR A 4 14.23 -7.32 -11.80
CA THR A 4 12.90 -7.22 -11.20
C THR A 4 12.94 -5.97 -10.33
N PRO A 5 12.19 -4.92 -10.67
CA PRO A 5 12.15 -3.74 -9.84
C PRO A 5 11.58 -4.10 -8.48
N GLU A 6 12.12 -3.48 -7.44
CA GLU A 6 11.54 -3.56 -6.11
C GLU A 6 10.11 -3.00 -6.15
N LEU A 7 9.16 -3.83 -5.75
CA LEU A 7 7.76 -3.45 -5.67
C LEU A 7 7.54 -2.66 -4.38
N PRO A 8 6.86 -1.49 -4.43
CA PRO A 8 6.46 -0.80 -3.22
C PRO A 8 5.46 -1.66 -2.44
N GLU A 9 5.40 -1.45 -1.12
CA GLU A 9 4.31 -1.99 -0.32
C GLU A 9 2.96 -1.46 -0.83
N LYS A 10 1.92 -2.29 -0.80
CA LYS A 10 0.58 -1.92 -1.25
C LYS A 10 -0.39 -1.88 -0.09
N TYR A 11 -1.36 -0.99 -0.19
CA TYR A 11 -2.37 -0.75 0.82
C TYR A 11 -3.76 -0.81 0.18
N VAL A 12 -4.70 -1.49 0.83
CA VAL A 12 -6.08 -1.62 0.42
C VAL A 12 -6.94 -0.67 1.24
N CYS A 13 -7.72 0.18 0.57
CA CYS A 13 -8.71 1.01 1.26
C CYS A 13 -9.83 0.13 1.84
N VAL A 14 -10.10 0.25 3.14
CA VAL A 14 -11.11 -0.58 3.83
C VAL A 14 -12.53 -0.30 3.31
N ASP A 15 -12.79 0.94 2.88
CA ASP A 15 -14.12 1.38 2.45
C ASP A 15 -14.48 0.93 1.03
N CYS A 16 -13.55 1.04 0.08
CA CYS A 16 -13.83 0.85 -1.35
C CYS A 16 -12.91 -0.15 -2.06
N GLN A 17 -11.97 -0.77 -1.34
CA GLN A 17 -11.07 -1.83 -1.84
C GLN A 17 -10.11 -1.41 -2.96
N THR A 18 -10.00 -0.11 -3.27
CA THR A 18 -8.97 0.38 -4.19
C THR A 18 -7.59 0.16 -3.59
N VAL A 19 -6.67 -0.37 -4.40
CA VAL A 19 -5.27 -0.64 -4.01
C VAL A 19 -4.41 0.58 -4.33
N HIS A 20 -3.63 1.01 -3.35
CA HIS A 20 -2.69 2.13 -3.44
C HIS A 20 -1.25 1.64 -3.24
N ALA A 21 -0.31 2.21 -4.00
CA ALA A 21 1.10 2.07 -3.70
C ALA A 21 1.45 2.91 -2.46
N GLY A 22 2.27 2.34 -1.57
CA GLY A 22 2.80 3.02 -0.40
C GLY A 22 3.70 4.19 -0.78
N THR A 23 3.65 5.24 0.04
CA THR A 23 4.57 6.37 -0.08
C THR A 23 5.82 6.10 0.74
N VAL A 24 6.99 6.33 0.16
CA VAL A 24 8.26 6.17 0.90
C VAL A 24 8.42 7.33 1.87
N VAL A 25 8.42 7.03 3.16
CA VAL A 25 8.60 8.03 4.23
C VAL A 25 10.01 8.01 4.83
N GLU A 26 10.69 6.88 4.77
CA GLU A 26 12.10 6.75 5.17
C GLU A 26 12.88 5.94 4.13
N ARG A 27 14.07 6.42 3.78
CA ARG A 27 15.04 5.70 2.94
C ARG A 27 16.33 5.52 3.71
N THR A 28 16.78 4.27 3.79
CA THR A 28 18.15 3.92 4.15
C THR A 28 18.82 3.24 2.96
N ASP A 29 20.13 3.00 3.04
CA ASP A 29 20.88 2.29 2.00
C ASP A 29 20.42 0.82 1.84
N VAL A 30 19.71 0.28 2.84
CA VAL A 30 19.32 -1.14 2.93
C VAL A 30 17.82 -1.38 3.04
N SER A 31 17.01 -0.35 3.34
CA SER A 31 15.57 -0.50 3.53
C SER A 31 14.80 0.76 3.13
N ARG A 32 13.53 0.57 2.78
CA ARG A 32 12.57 1.64 2.53
C ARG A 32 11.38 1.39 3.43
N ARG A 33 10.98 2.41 4.19
CA ARG A 33 9.74 2.38 4.95
C ARG A 33 8.65 3.00 4.10
N TYR A 34 7.55 2.26 3.97
CA TYR A 34 6.36 2.70 3.28
C TYR A 34 5.28 3.05 4.31
N GLU A 35 4.44 4.02 3.95
CA GLU A 35 3.20 4.31 4.67
C GLU A 35 2.04 4.43 3.68
N ALA A 36 0.83 4.18 4.19
CA ALA A 36 -0.42 4.38 3.46
C ALA A 36 -0.60 5.87 3.10
N PRO A 37 -1.34 6.19 2.02
CA PRO A 37 -1.71 7.58 1.74
C PRO A 37 -2.61 8.15 2.83
N ASN A 38 -2.57 9.47 3.02
CA ASN A 38 -3.42 10.16 4.00
C ASN A 38 -4.93 10.00 3.74
N ALA A 39 -5.32 9.78 2.47
CA ALA A 39 -6.71 9.55 2.07
C ALA A 39 -6.77 8.78 0.74
N CYS A 40 -7.86 8.06 0.53
CA CYS A 40 -8.11 7.30 -0.68
C CYS A 40 -8.47 8.25 -1.82
N GLY A 41 -7.69 8.21 -2.90
CA GLY A 41 -7.97 9.01 -4.09
C GLY A 41 -9.28 8.65 -4.82
N CYS A 42 -9.90 7.51 -4.48
CA CYS A 42 -11.18 7.09 -5.06
C CYS A 42 -12.38 7.53 -4.21
N CYS A 43 -12.44 7.14 -2.94
CA CYS A 43 -13.61 7.39 -2.08
C CYS A 43 -13.39 8.43 -0.96
N GLY A 44 -12.15 8.89 -0.73
CA GLY A 44 -11.80 9.79 0.37
C GLY A 44 -11.64 9.12 1.74
N GLY A 45 -11.81 7.80 1.84
CA GLY A 45 -11.59 7.02 3.06
C GLY A 45 -10.15 7.12 3.58
N VAL A 46 -9.97 7.02 4.89
CA VAL A 46 -8.66 7.21 5.56
C VAL A 46 -8.11 5.95 6.20
N GLU A 47 -8.89 4.86 6.18
CA GLU A 47 -8.50 3.57 6.74
C GLU A 47 -7.94 2.66 5.64
N PHE A 48 -6.75 2.12 5.92
CA PHE A 48 -6.00 1.28 5.01
C PHE A 48 -5.41 0.08 5.75
N VAL A 49 -5.29 -1.04 5.04
CA VAL A 49 -4.62 -2.26 5.49
C VAL A 49 -3.58 -2.65 4.46
N VAL A 50 -2.42 -3.16 4.89
CA VAL A 50 -1.40 -3.67 3.96
C VAL A 50 -2.01 -4.81 3.13
N GLU A 51 -1.73 -4.87 1.83
CA GLU A 51 -2.32 -5.86 0.91
C GLU A 51 -2.13 -7.31 1.40
N VAL A 52 -1.00 -7.62 2.05
CA VAL A 52 -0.72 -8.95 2.59
C VAL A 52 -1.59 -9.33 3.78
N ASP A 53 -2.11 -8.34 4.50
CA ASP A 53 -3.01 -8.50 5.66
C ASP A 53 -4.48 -8.31 5.27
N TRP A 54 -4.76 -7.96 4.01
CA TRP A 54 -6.14 -7.81 3.55
C TRP A 54 -6.83 -9.18 3.56
N PRO A 55 -7.99 -9.32 4.24
CA PRO A 55 -8.70 -10.58 4.26
C PRO A 55 -9.16 -10.94 2.84
N HIS A 56 -8.52 -11.94 2.23
CA HIS A 56 -8.92 -12.51 0.94
C HIS A 56 -10.24 -13.31 1.00
N VAL A 57 -10.89 -13.35 2.17
CA VAL A 57 -12.11 -14.10 2.41
C VAL A 57 -13.32 -13.18 2.31
N ASP A 58 -14.09 -13.40 1.25
CA ASP A 58 -15.39 -12.85 0.86
C ASP A 58 -16.11 -11.98 1.93
N ARG A 59 -16.37 -10.72 1.57
CA ARG A 59 -17.33 -9.85 2.27
C ARG A 59 -18.74 -10.06 1.74
#